data_AF-A0A976IIF3-F1
#
_entry.id   AF-A0A976IIF3-F1
#
_cell.length_a   1.000
_cell.length_b   1.000
_cell.length_c   1.000
_cell.angle_alpha   90.00
_cell.angle_beta   90.00
_cell.angle_gamma   90.00
#
_symmetry.space_group_name_H-M   'P 1'
#
loop_
_entity.id
_entity.type
_entity.pdbx_description
1 polymer ?
#
loop_
_entity_poly.entity_id
_entity_poly.type
_entity_poly.pdbx_seq_one_letter_code
_entity_poly.pdbx_strand_id
1 'polypeptide(L)'
;MVSNREDAFNVRDSTHRDADRDVIKRRIINEELLDNVDHHDDTDLYPPPTIDDLNTFEQSDEEDDPNENHPLLNFADMLLIEILQWLDEDTIAACMCTCHQLLLVARSEVLFEALCRRIFPIQNPNAAIAFARNTFRLRRFSTWFEMFHSRPRVRYNGFYWLKVVYYKKPELSMWSDIVPGTILKCIYYRYFSFRRDGTVLYGMLLKTPFEVEAYLGEQRKGVYCGRFHVHQDEVVVTVPTHCNNVNFRLQITQRKRGRNVKLILKEHFASSEPDGTGWITYYDTAEEEFYYYRSCCL
;
A
#
# COMPACT_ATOMS: atom_id res chain seq x y z
N MET A 1 41.41 -42.62 -17.25
CA MET A 1 40.42 -43.59 -17.79
C MET A 1 39.29 -43.64 -16.77
N VAL A 2 38.22 -42.85 -16.95
CA VAL A 2 37.03 -43.14 -17.80
C VAL A 2 36.29 -44.35 -17.21
N SER A 3 35.04 -44.26 -16.74
CA SER A 3 33.86 -43.67 -17.39
C SER A 3 32.73 -43.31 -16.42
N ASN A 4 32.03 -42.24 -16.78
CA ASN A 4 30.67 -41.82 -16.45
C ASN A 4 29.59 -42.92 -16.49
N ARG A 5 28.56 -42.71 -15.67
CA ARG A 5 27.11 -42.98 -15.83
C ARG A 5 26.45 -42.32 -14.60
N GLU A 6 25.78 -41.17 -14.62
CA GLU A 6 24.64 -40.72 -15.43
C GLU A 6 23.56 -41.79 -15.62
N ASP A 7 22.48 -41.67 -14.83
CA ASP A 7 21.09 -42.05 -15.13
C ASP A 7 20.21 -41.40 -14.03
N ALA A 8 19.66 -40.21 -14.25
CA ALA A 8 18.34 -39.97 -14.85
C ALA A 8 17.16 -40.44 -13.96
N PHE A 9 16.73 -39.58 -13.02
CA PHE A 9 15.39 -39.67 -12.44
C PHE A 9 14.47 -38.65 -13.11
N ASN A 10 13.36 -39.19 -13.58
CA ASN A 10 12.56 -38.70 -14.69
C ASN A 10 11.63 -37.56 -14.27
N VAL A 11 11.60 -36.54 -15.12
CA VAL A 11 10.59 -35.48 -15.21
C VAL A 11 9.25 -36.12 -15.55
N ARG A 12 8.26 -36.05 -14.65
CA ARG A 12 6.82 -36.24 -14.93
C ARG A 12 6.02 -36.03 -13.65
N ASP A 13 5.68 -34.78 -13.32
CA ASP A 13 4.49 -34.50 -12.51
C ASP A 13 3.98 -33.05 -12.63
N SER A 14 3.95 -32.53 -13.86
CA SER A 14 3.46 -31.17 -14.17
C SER A 14 2.19 -31.13 -15.00
N THR A 15 1.58 -32.28 -15.34
CA THR A 15 0.41 -32.33 -16.24
C THR A 15 -0.92 -32.52 -15.53
N HIS A 16 -0.96 -32.71 -14.21
CA HIS A 16 -2.21 -32.99 -13.48
C HIS A 16 -2.83 -31.78 -12.77
N ARG A 17 -2.13 -30.62 -12.73
CA ARG A 17 -2.62 -29.40 -12.06
C ARG A 17 -3.27 -28.37 -12.99
N ASP A 18 -3.10 -28.51 -14.31
CA ASP A 18 -3.69 -27.58 -15.29
C ASP A 18 -5.10 -28.00 -15.76
N ALA A 19 -5.48 -29.27 -15.62
CA ALA A 19 -6.80 -29.76 -16.04
C ALA A 19 -7.95 -29.25 -15.16
N ASP A 20 -7.73 -29.00 -13.87
CA ASP A 20 -8.77 -28.52 -12.95
C ASP A 20 -9.07 -27.02 -13.07
N ARG A 21 -8.16 -26.24 -13.69
CA ARG A 21 -8.33 -24.80 -13.87
C ARG A 21 -9.24 -24.45 -15.06
N ASP A 22 -9.32 -25.34 -16.05
CA ASP A 22 -10.12 -25.15 -17.26
C ASP A 22 -11.59 -25.62 -17.10
N VAL A 23 -11.86 -26.53 -16.17
CA VAL A 23 -13.24 -26.96 -15.85
C VAL A 23 -13.99 -25.85 -15.10
N ILE A 24 -13.30 -25.06 -14.27
CA ILE A 24 -13.91 -23.95 -13.51
C ILE A 24 -14.17 -22.73 -14.41
N LYS A 25 -13.32 -22.48 -15.43
CA LYS A 25 -13.55 -21.40 -16.41
C LYS A 25 -14.73 -21.67 -17.35
N ARG A 26 -14.98 -22.94 -17.70
CA ARG A 26 -16.12 -23.31 -18.56
C ARG A 26 -17.49 -23.24 -17.87
N ARG A 27 -17.53 -23.13 -16.54
CA ARG A 27 -18.78 -22.97 -15.79
C ARG A 27 -19.22 -21.51 -15.63
N ILE A 28 -18.32 -20.55 -15.81
CA ILE A 28 -18.62 -19.10 -15.65
C ILE A 28 -19.07 -18.48 -16.98
N ILE A 29 -18.72 -19.08 -18.12
CA ILE A 29 -19.07 -18.55 -19.46
C ILE A 29 -20.51 -18.93 -19.88
N ASN A 30 -21.15 -19.90 -19.21
CA ASN A 30 -22.49 -20.37 -19.57
C ASN A 30 -23.64 -19.75 -18.77
N GLU A 31 -23.36 -18.77 -17.91
CA GLU A 31 -24.39 -18.00 -17.16
C GLU A 31 -24.62 -16.59 -17.73
N GLU A 32 -23.87 -16.18 -18.77
CA GLU A 32 -24.04 -14.90 -19.49
C GLU A 32 -24.77 -15.04 -20.85
N LEU A 33 -25.48 -16.15 -21.08
CA LEU A 33 -26.14 -16.45 -22.38
C LEU A 33 -27.65 -16.72 -22.29
N LEU A 34 -28.33 -16.09 -21.34
CA LEU A 34 -29.79 -16.00 -21.34
C LEU A 34 -30.19 -14.56 -21.04
N ASP A 35 -30.23 -13.74 -22.09
CA ASP A 35 -31.18 -12.62 -22.29
C ASP A 35 -30.95 -12.03 -23.69
N ASN A 36 -31.26 -12.84 -24.72
CA ASN A 36 -31.56 -12.34 -26.06
C ASN A 36 -33.09 -12.34 -26.18
N VAL A 37 -33.71 -11.19 -25.93
CA VAL A 37 -35.12 -10.96 -26.23
C VAL A 37 -35.20 -10.10 -27.48
N ASP A 38 -35.99 -10.58 -28.43
CA ASP A 38 -36.17 -10.11 -29.80
C ASP A 38 -36.45 -8.61 -29.94
N HIS A 39 -35.76 -8.00 -30.90
CA HIS A 39 -36.09 -6.66 -31.42
C HIS A 39 -37.24 -6.81 -32.42
N HIS A 40 -38.47 -6.58 -31.97
CA HIS A 40 -39.58 -6.27 -32.86
C HIS A 40 -39.64 -4.76 -33.10
N ASP A 41 -39.54 -4.41 -34.38
CA ASP A 41 -39.68 -3.09 -34.96
C ASP A 41 -41.17 -2.72 -34.97
N ASP A 42 -41.60 -1.90 -34.02
CA ASP A 42 -42.90 -1.21 -34.02
C ASP A 42 -42.65 0.30 -33.89
N THR A 43 -42.33 0.92 -35.02
CA THR A 43 -42.68 2.32 -35.26
C THR A 43 -44.20 2.44 -35.25
N ASP A 44 -44.78 3.09 -34.23
CA ASP A 44 -45.89 4.05 -34.43
C ASP A 44 -46.28 4.84 -33.16
N LEU A 45 -46.42 6.16 -33.38
CA LEU A 45 -47.25 7.15 -32.70
C LEU A 45 -47.11 7.40 -31.18
N TYR A 46 -46.30 8.40 -30.82
CA TYR A 46 -46.64 9.32 -29.73
C TYR A 46 -46.62 10.77 -30.23
N PRO A 47 -47.66 11.59 -29.97
CA PRO A 47 -47.64 13.00 -30.32
C PRO A 47 -46.62 13.76 -29.44
N PRO A 48 -46.00 14.83 -29.97
CA PRO A 48 -45.04 15.60 -29.20
C PRO A 48 -45.72 16.28 -28.00
N PRO A 49 -45.02 16.42 -26.86
CA PRO A 49 -45.57 17.03 -25.65
C PRO A 49 -45.97 18.48 -25.90
N THR A 50 -47.09 18.88 -25.31
CA THR A 50 -47.66 20.23 -25.42
C THR A 50 -46.90 21.22 -24.54
N ILE A 51 -46.90 22.51 -24.93
CA ILE A 51 -46.14 23.59 -24.26
C ILE A 51 -46.55 23.75 -22.77
N ASP A 52 -47.74 23.30 -22.37
CA ASP A 52 -48.18 23.28 -20.97
C ASP A 52 -47.45 22.24 -20.09
N ASP A 53 -46.89 21.18 -20.68
CA ASP A 53 -46.09 20.17 -19.96
C ASP A 53 -44.69 20.69 -19.61
N LEU A 54 -44.20 21.73 -20.30
CA LEU A 54 -42.91 22.37 -20.01
C LEU A 54 -43.00 23.41 -18.87
N ASN A 55 -44.17 24.00 -18.64
CA ASN A 55 -44.39 24.95 -17.53
C ASN A 55 -44.64 24.27 -16.19
N THR A 56 -44.85 22.95 -16.16
CA THR A 56 -45.11 22.19 -14.92
C THR A 56 -43.81 21.63 -14.29
N PHE A 57 -42.65 21.78 -14.95
CA PHE A 57 -41.34 21.43 -14.41
C PHE A 57 -40.63 22.56 -13.67
N GLU A 58 -41.16 23.80 -13.70
CA GLU A 58 -40.56 24.96 -13.02
C GLU A 58 -41.08 25.18 -11.58
N GLN A 59 -41.72 24.16 -11.00
CA GLN A 59 -42.00 24.11 -9.55
C GLN A 59 -41.49 22.78 -9.00
N SER A 60 -40.19 22.51 -9.17
CA SER A 60 -39.49 21.63 -8.25
C SER A 60 -39.31 22.39 -6.94
N ASP A 61 -39.81 21.79 -5.87
CA ASP A 61 -39.70 22.26 -4.48
C ASP A 61 -38.35 22.91 -4.20
N GLU A 62 -38.36 24.04 -3.48
CA GLU A 62 -37.17 24.57 -2.81
C GLU A 62 -36.69 23.48 -1.84
N GLU A 63 -35.89 22.54 -2.33
CA GLU A 63 -35.16 21.59 -1.48
C GLU A 63 -34.17 22.43 -0.67
N ASP A 64 -34.56 22.76 0.57
CA ASP A 64 -33.69 23.35 1.58
C ASP A 64 -32.34 22.60 1.54
N ASP A 65 -31.24 23.30 1.24
CA ASP A 65 -29.91 22.69 1.18
C ASP A 65 -29.66 22.02 2.54
N PRO A 66 -29.48 20.68 2.60
CA PRO A 66 -29.29 19.98 3.86
C PRO A 66 -28.03 20.46 4.62
N ASN A 67 -27.16 21.20 3.94
CA ASN A 67 -25.93 21.76 4.50
C ASN A 67 -26.05 23.24 4.92
N GLU A 68 -27.20 23.90 4.74
CA GLU A 68 -27.34 25.34 5.00
C GLU A 68 -26.98 25.72 6.45
N ASN A 69 -27.24 24.83 7.41
CA ASN A 69 -26.91 25.03 8.82
C ASN A 69 -25.65 24.27 9.27
N HIS A 70 -24.89 23.66 8.35
CA HIS A 70 -23.77 22.80 8.71
C HIS A 70 -22.52 23.61 9.10
N PRO A 71 -22.06 23.54 10.36
CA PRO A 71 -21.06 24.47 10.90
C PRO A 71 -19.69 24.36 10.24
N LEU A 72 -19.31 23.17 9.77
CA LEU A 72 -18.04 22.95 9.08
C LEU A 72 -18.11 23.31 7.59
N LEU A 73 -19.23 23.01 6.93
CA LEU A 73 -19.35 23.12 5.47
C LEU A 73 -19.61 24.57 5.04
N ASN A 74 -20.13 25.39 5.94
CA ASN A 74 -20.32 26.82 5.73
C ASN A 74 -19.04 27.66 5.91
N PHE A 75 -17.90 27.04 6.21
CA PHE A 75 -16.64 27.77 6.20
C PHE A 75 -16.25 28.14 4.77
N ALA A 76 -15.59 29.30 4.64
CA ALA A 76 -14.99 29.70 3.38
C ALA A 76 -13.99 28.64 2.89
N ASP A 77 -13.94 28.40 1.57
CA ASP A 77 -13.09 27.37 0.95
C ASP A 77 -11.63 27.46 1.39
N MET A 78 -11.10 28.68 1.58
CA MET A 78 -9.73 28.87 2.07
C MET A 78 -9.52 28.28 3.47
N LEU A 79 -10.48 28.45 4.39
CA LEU A 79 -10.40 27.88 5.74
C LEU A 79 -10.50 26.35 5.69
N LEU A 80 -11.37 25.82 4.84
CA LEU A 80 -11.47 24.38 4.63
C LEU A 80 -10.15 23.81 4.08
N ILE A 81 -9.52 24.47 3.10
CA ILE A 81 -8.21 24.07 2.57
C ILE A 81 -7.16 24.08 3.69
N GLU A 82 -7.11 25.12 4.52
CA GLU A 82 -6.19 25.19 5.65
C GLU A 82 -6.42 24.04 6.65
N ILE A 83 -7.67 23.74 7.00
CA ILE A 83 -8.01 22.60 7.88
C ILE A 83 -7.55 21.28 7.24
N LEU A 84 -7.83 21.07 5.95
CA LEU A 84 -7.45 19.86 5.23
C LEU A 84 -5.93 19.70 5.13
N GLN A 85 -5.16 20.78 5.07
CA GLN A 85 -3.69 20.71 5.06
C GLN A 85 -3.12 20.06 6.33
N TRP A 86 -3.80 20.15 7.48
CA TRP A 86 -3.37 19.51 8.72
C TRP A 86 -3.67 18.02 8.77
N LEU A 87 -4.55 17.53 7.89
CA LEU A 87 -4.92 16.13 7.84
C LEU A 87 -3.89 15.30 7.07
N ASP A 88 -3.98 14.00 7.31
CA ASP A 88 -3.18 13.02 6.61
C ASP A 88 -3.77 12.67 5.25
N GLU A 89 -2.93 12.11 4.38
CA GLU A 89 -3.27 11.82 3.00
C GLU A 89 -4.48 10.89 2.85
N ASP A 90 -4.57 9.87 3.72
CA ASP A 90 -5.67 8.91 3.70
C ASP A 90 -6.97 9.50 4.27
N THR A 91 -6.87 10.45 5.21
CA THR A 91 -8.03 11.15 5.77
C THR A 91 -8.59 12.15 4.75
N ILE A 92 -7.73 12.88 4.05
CA ILE A 92 -8.13 13.76 2.93
C ILE A 92 -8.83 12.93 1.84
N ALA A 93 -8.31 11.73 1.54
CA ALA A 93 -8.96 10.82 0.61
C ALA A 93 -10.35 10.37 1.07
N ALA A 94 -10.55 10.15 2.38
CA ALA A 94 -11.88 9.87 2.92
C ALA A 94 -12.81 11.09 2.80
N CYS A 95 -12.33 12.30 3.09
CA CYS A 95 -13.11 13.55 2.93
C CYS A 95 -13.58 13.77 1.48
N MET A 96 -12.77 13.40 0.49
CA MET A 96 -13.19 13.46 -0.92
C MET A 96 -14.39 12.56 -1.24
N CYS A 97 -14.65 11.52 -0.44
CA CYS A 97 -15.73 10.58 -0.66
C CYS A 97 -16.98 10.85 0.21
N THR A 98 -16.96 11.85 1.10
CA THR A 98 -18.07 12.11 2.02
C THR A 98 -19.13 13.05 1.44
N CYS A 99 -18.73 14.15 0.80
CA CYS A 99 -19.68 15.10 0.20
C CYS A 99 -19.08 15.83 -1.02
N HIS A 100 -19.97 16.40 -1.84
CA HIS A 100 -19.59 17.10 -3.07
C HIS A 100 -18.73 18.35 -2.81
N GLN A 101 -19.07 19.14 -1.80
CA GLN A 101 -18.30 20.34 -1.45
C GLN A 101 -16.88 19.98 -0.99
N LEU A 102 -16.72 19.00 -0.10
CA LEU A 102 -15.39 18.53 0.31
C LEU A 102 -14.62 17.90 -0.84
N LEU A 103 -15.27 17.23 -1.79
CA LEU A 103 -14.62 16.75 -3.01
C LEU A 103 -14.03 17.91 -3.83
N LEU A 104 -14.79 18.99 -4.03
CA LEU A 104 -14.33 20.16 -4.79
C LEU A 104 -13.14 20.83 -4.07
N VAL A 105 -13.28 21.09 -2.77
CA VAL A 105 -12.25 21.76 -1.98
C VAL A 105 -11.00 20.90 -1.83
N ALA A 106 -11.16 19.59 -1.56
CA ALA A 106 -10.04 18.68 -1.39
C ALA A 106 -9.32 18.35 -2.72
N ARG A 107 -9.94 18.61 -3.88
CA ARG A 107 -9.27 18.53 -5.20
C ARG A 107 -8.53 19.81 -5.59
N SER A 108 -8.49 20.82 -4.72
CA SER A 108 -7.73 22.04 -4.95
C SER A 108 -6.23 21.77 -5.16
N GLU A 109 -5.65 22.39 -6.19
CA GLU A 109 -4.22 22.29 -6.50
C GLU A 109 -3.35 22.83 -5.35
N VAL A 110 -3.83 23.82 -4.61
CA VAL A 110 -3.10 24.42 -3.48
C VAL A 110 -2.90 23.40 -2.35
N LEU A 111 -3.93 22.59 -2.08
CA LEU A 111 -3.86 21.52 -1.08
C LEU A 111 -2.84 20.45 -1.50
N PHE A 112 -2.92 19.99 -2.75
CA PHE A 112 -1.99 18.96 -3.26
C PHE A 112 -0.56 19.46 -3.39
N GLU A 113 -0.36 20.74 -3.69
CA GLU A 113 0.95 21.38 -3.66
C GLU A 113 1.56 21.32 -2.25
N ALA A 114 0.79 21.73 -1.23
CA ALA A 114 1.22 21.68 0.16
C ALA A 114 1.57 20.25 0.59
N LEU A 115 0.74 19.26 0.24
CA LEU A 115 1.00 17.84 0.50
C LEU A 115 2.28 17.34 -0.18
N CYS A 116 2.47 17.65 -1.47
CA CYS A 116 3.66 17.24 -2.21
C CYS A 116 4.94 17.84 -1.61
N ARG A 117 4.89 19.12 -1.24
CA ARG A 117 6.00 19.83 -0.59
C ARG A 117 6.28 19.29 0.81
N ARG A 118 5.26 18.81 1.53
CA ARG A 118 5.42 18.18 2.84
C ARG A 118 6.07 16.81 2.73
N ILE A 119 5.56 15.93 1.85
CA ILE A 119 5.88 14.49 1.87
C ILE A 119 7.18 14.16 1.13
N PHE A 120 7.33 14.66 -0.10
CA PHE A 120 8.40 14.18 -0.98
C PHE A 120 9.81 14.58 -0.56
N PRO A 121 10.07 15.78 -0.02
CA PRO A 121 11.39 16.14 0.49
C PRO A 121 11.90 15.22 1.60
N ILE A 122 11.00 14.72 2.46
CA ILE A 122 11.37 13.78 3.53
C ILE A 122 11.80 12.44 2.94
N GLN A 123 11.02 11.92 1.99
CA GLN A 123 11.25 10.57 1.45
C GLN A 123 12.36 10.53 0.41
N ASN A 124 12.57 11.60 -0.38
CA ASN A 124 13.48 11.56 -1.52
C ASN A 124 14.57 12.64 -1.38
N PRO A 125 15.85 12.27 -1.29
CA PRO A 125 16.94 13.22 -1.08
C PRO A 125 17.08 14.22 -2.24
N ASN A 126 16.81 13.80 -3.49
CA ASN A 126 16.82 14.71 -4.64
C ASN A 126 15.67 15.73 -4.55
N ALA A 127 14.51 15.31 -4.04
CA ALA A 127 13.40 16.22 -3.76
C ALA A 127 13.75 17.19 -2.61
N ALA A 128 14.44 16.72 -1.57
CA ALA A 128 14.93 17.56 -0.48
C ALA A 128 15.86 18.67 -0.98
N ILE A 129 16.83 18.31 -1.84
CA ILE A 129 17.76 19.27 -2.45
C ILE A 129 17.00 20.28 -3.33
N ALA A 130 16.05 19.82 -4.14
CA ALA A 130 15.24 20.71 -4.98
C ALA A 130 14.38 21.67 -4.13
N PHE A 131 13.82 21.19 -3.02
CA PHE A 131 13.05 21.98 -2.08
C PHE A 131 13.91 23.05 -1.39
N ALA A 132 15.08 22.68 -0.88
CA ALA A 132 16.02 23.61 -0.26
C ALA A 132 16.50 24.72 -1.24
N ARG A 133 16.59 24.40 -2.54
CA ARG A 133 16.93 25.36 -3.60
C ARG A 133 15.73 26.15 -4.14
N ASN A 134 14.53 25.96 -3.58
CA ASN A 134 13.28 26.55 -4.06
C ASN A 134 12.99 26.26 -5.56
N THR A 135 13.42 25.07 -6.01
CA THR A 135 13.25 24.57 -7.38
C THR A 135 12.29 23.38 -7.46
N PHE A 136 11.64 23.04 -6.35
CA PHE A 136 10.64 21.98 -6.29
C PHE A 136 9.34 22.43 -6.98
N ARG A 137 9.11 21.90 -8.19
CA ARG A 137 7.98 22.23 -9.06
C ARG A 137 7.49 20.96 -9.76
N LEU A 138 6.36 21.04 -10.46
CA LEU A 138 5.71 19.91 -11.16
C LEU A 138 6.60 19.18 -12.18
N ARG A 139 7.61 19.86 -12.77
CA ARG A 139 8.57 19.35 -13.76
C ARG A 139 7.91 18.59 -14.93
N ARG A 140 7.61 17.30 -14.75
CA ARG A 140 7.05 16.39 -15.76
C ARG A 140 5.54 16.16 -15.63
N PHE A 141 4.93 16.62 -14.54
CA PHE A 141 3.51 16.41 -14.25
C PHE A 141 2.68 17.64 -14.65
N SER A 142 1.42 17.42 -15.02
CA SER A 142 0.50 18.50 -15.38
C SER A 142 -0.10 19.18 -14.15
N THR A 143 -0.39 18.40 -13.10
CA THR A 143 -1.07 18.84 -11.87
C THR A 143 -0.37 18.29 -10.63
N TRP A 144 -0.53 18.96 -9.49
CA TRP A 144 0.00 18.47 -8.21
C TRP A 144 -0.70 17.19 -7.77
N PHE A 145 -1.98 17.05 -8.10
CA PHE A 145 -2.72 15.80 -7.92
C PHE A 145 -2.08 14.63 -8.69
N GLU A 146 -1.76 14.83 -9.97
CA GLU A 146 -1.10 13.82 -10.79
C GLU A 146 0.28 13.47 -10.22
N MET A 147 1.07 14.46 -9.83
CA MET A 147 2.37 14.24 -9.18
C MET A 147 2.22 13.42 -7.90
N PHE A 148 1.26 13.77 -7.06
CA PHE A 148 0.97 13.04 -5.84
C PHE A 148 0.55 11.60 -6.11
N HIS A 149 -0.27 11.36 -7.13
CA HIS A 149 -0.80 10.02 -7.43
C HIS A 149 0.21 9.10 -8.15
N SER A 150 1.00 9.66 -9.05
CA SER A 150 1.96 8.92 -9.90
C SER A 150 3.29 8.63 -9.21
N ARG A 151 3.75 9.51 -8.31
CA ARG A 151 5.06 9.37 -7.71
C ARG A 151 5.06 8.28 -6.63
N PRO A 152 6.01 7.33 -6.67
CA PRO A 152 6.15 6.29 -5.65
C PRO A 152 6.47 6.92 -4.29
N ARG A 153 5.80 6.46 -3.25
CA ARG A 153 6.03 6.88 -1.87
C ARG A 153 5.63 5.77 -0.90
N VAL A 154 6.19 5.78 0.30
CA VAL A 154 5.68 4.99 1.42
C VAL A 154 4.58 5.76 2.15
N ARG A 155 3.69 5.03 2.82
CA ARG A 155 2.62 5.60 3.66
C ARG A 155 3.09 5.74 5.11
N TYR A 156 2.62 6.79 5.78
CA TYR A 156 2.96 7.08 7.18
C TYR A 156 1.92 6.58 8.19
N ASN A 157 0.65 6.49 7.80
CA ASN A 157 -0.48 6.21 8.71
C ASN A 157 -0.69 4.71 8.98
N GLY A 158 0.40 4.03 9.35
CA GLY A 158 0.37 2.61 9.58
C GLY A 158 1.74 1.95 9.51
N PHE A 159 1.73 0.67 9.19
CA PHE A 159 2.93 -0.12 9.03
C PHE A 159 2.76 -1.18 7.94
N TYR A 160 3.88 -1.55 7.33
CA TYR A 160 3.96 -2.67 6.41
C TYR A 160 4.37 -3.90 7.18
N TRP A 161 3.71 -5.03 6.93
CA TRP A 161 4.00 -6.28 7.63
C TRP A 161 4.11 -7.46 6.68
N LEU A 162 4.93 -8.43 7.08
CA LEU A 162 5.07 -9.73 6.45
C LEU A 162 4.96 -10.80 7.53
N LYS A 163 4.21 -11.87 7.26
CA LYS A 163 4.18 -13.07 8.10
C LYS A 163 5.05 -14.13 7.48
N VAL A 164 6.03 -14.58 8.24
CA VAL A 164 6.90 -15.69 7.87
C VAL A 164 6.53 -16.90 8.72
N VAL A 165 6.34 -18.04 8.06
CA VAL A 165 6.02 -19.31 8.70
C VAL A 165 7.04 -20.33 8.24
N TYR A 166 7.71 -20.98 9.19
CA TYR A 166 8.60 -22.09 8.88
C TYR A 166 8.40 -23.24 9.86
N TYR A 167 8.77 -24.43 9.42
CA TYR A 167 8.66 -25.65 10.20
C TYR A 167 10.06 -26.14 10.57
N LYS A 168 10.30 -26.39 11.86
CA LYS A 168 11.57 -26.91 12.38
C LYS A 168 11.31 -28.20 13.15
N LYS A 169 12.22 -29.16 13.07
CA LYS A 169 12.21 -30.30 13.99
C LYS A 169 12.62 -29.80 15.39
N PRO A 170 11.91 -30.20 16.46
CA PRO A 170 12.31 -29.88 17.82
C PRO A 170 13.72 -30.43 18.08
N GLU A 171 14.54 -29.64 18.77
CA GLU A 171 15.79 -30.14 19.31
C GLU A 171 15.45 -31.03 20.51
N LEU A 172 15.75 -32.32 20.39
CA LEU A 172 15.55 -33.30 21.46
C LEU A 172 16.56 -33.00 22.56
N SER A 173 16.11 -32.35 23.64
CA SER A 173 16.90 -32.29 24.88
C SER A 173 16.64 -33.56 25.69
N MET A 174 17.65 -34.03 26.45
CA MET A 174 17.50 -35.21 27.34
C MET A 174 16.37 -35.09 28.38
N TRP A 175 15.84 -33.87 28.57
CA TRP A 175 14.87 -33.54 29.63
C TRP A 175 13.50 -33.16 29.06
N SER A 176 13.27 -33.34 27.76
CA SER A 176 12.01 -32.98 27.09
C SER A 176 11.29 -34.21 26.57
N ASP A 177 10.15 -34.54 27.16
CA ASP A 177 9.24 -35.60 26.69
C ASP A 177 8.51 -35.17 25.41
N ILE A 178 9.26 -34.94 24.34
CA ILE A 178 8.71 -34.60 23.02
C ILE A 178 8.53 -35.89 22.24
N VAL A 179 7.29 -36.16 21.83
CA VAL A 179 6.96 -37.36 21.05
C VAL A 179 7.77 -37.38 19.75
N PRO A 180 8.48 -38.48 19.43
CA PRO A 180 9.20 -38.62 18.17
C PRO A 180 8.27 -38.37 16.97
N GLY A 181 8.66 -37.45 16.08
CA GLY A 181 7.84 -37.05 14.93
C GLY A 181 7.07 -35.73 15.10
N THR A 182 7.15 -35.08 16.28
CA THR A 182 6.59 -33.74 16.47
C THR A 182 7.33 -32.73 15.58
N ILE A 183 6.59 -31.83 14.92
CA ILE A 183 7.13 -30.73 14.11
C ILE A 183 6.74 -29.41 14.76
N LEU A 184 7.70 -28.51 14.96
CA LEU A 184 7.43 -27.17 15.48
C LEU A 184 7.11 -26.23 14.32
N LYS A 185 6.00 -25.51 14.46
CA LYS A 185 5.62 -24.42 13.56
C LYS A 185 5.98 -23.08 14.20
N CYS A 186 6.97 -22.40 13.63
CA CYS A 186 7.38 -21.07 14.07
C CYS A 186 6.74 -20.02 13.17
N ILE A 187 6.07 -19.04 13.78
CA ILE A 187 5.46 -17.91 13.08
C ILE A 187 6.07 -16.64 13.65
N TYR A 188 6.67 -15.83 12.78
CA TYR A 188 7.12 -14.50 13.15
C TYR A 188 6.70 -13.49 12.10
N TYR A 189 6.72 -12.23 12.49
CA TYR A 189 6.29 -11.11 11.68
C TYR A 189 7.43 -10.10 11.57
N ARG A 190 7.59 -9.53 10.38
CA ARG A 190 8.49 -8.40 10.13
C ARG A 190 7.66 -7.15 9.89
N TYR A 191 8.03 -6.06 10.53
CA TYR A 191 7.29 -4.80 10.50
C TYR A 191 8.18 -3.64 10.06
N PHE A 192 7.62 -2.75 9.23
CA PHE A 192 8.19 -1.45 8.87
C PHE A 192 7.15 -0.35 9.09
N SER A 193 7.40 0.57 10.02
CA SER A 193 6.58 1.78 10.20
C SER A 193 7.40 3.00 9.82
N PHE A 194 6.98 3.69 8.77
CA PHE A 194 7.66 4.87 8.24
C PHE A 194 7.11 6.13 8.92
N ARG A 195 7.98 7.06 9.30
CA ARG A 195 7.61 8.29 9.99
C ARG A 195 7.93 9.53 9.16
N ARG A 196 7.22 10.64 9.46
CA ARG A 196 7.35 11.93 8.75
C ARG A 196 8.67 12.67 9.03
N ASP A 197 9.48 12.17 9.95
CA ASP A 197 10.83 12.68 10.23
C ASP A 197 11.91 12.02 9.34
N GLY A 198 11.53 11.09 8.45
CA GLY A 198 12.47 10.33 7.62
C GLY A 198 13.07 9.11 8.34
N THR A 199 12.56 8.81 9.55
CA THR A 199 12.93 7.61 10.29
C THR A 199 11.98 6.45 9.98
N VAL A 200 12.43 5.24 10.25
CA VAL A 200 11.64 4.01 10.11
C VAL A 200 11.84 3.13 11.33
N LEU A 201 10.74 2.64 11.88
CA LEU A 201 10.76 1.62 12.91
C LEU A 201 10.71 0.25 12.25
N TYR A 202 11.69 -0.57 12.58
CA TYR A 202 11.79 -1.94 12.11
C TYR A 202 11.72 -2.90 13.29
N GLY A 203 10.93 -3.96 13.17
CA GLY A 203 10.81 -4.98 14.21
C GLY A 203 10.58 -6.37 13.64
N MET A 204 11.30 -7.36 14.17
CA MET A 204 10.99 -8.78 13.98
C MET A 204 10.37 -9.32 15.26
N LEU A 205 9.06 -9.55 15.23
CA LEU A 205 8.27 -9.82 16.43
C LEU A 205 7.40 -11.07 16.24
N LEU A 206 7.10 -11.76 17.33
CA LEU A 206 6.18 -12.90 17.35
C LEU A 206 4.71 -12.47 17.54
N LYS A 207 4.47 -11.16 17.64
CA LYS A 207 3.14 -10.58 17.88
C LYS A 207 2.37 -10.42 16.59
N THR A 208 1.05 -10.49 16.66
CA THR A 208 0.18 -10.25 15.51
C THR A 208 0.07 -8.75 15.19
N PRO A 209 -0.34 -8.36 13.96
CA PRO A 209 -0.49 -6.95 13.58
C PRO A 209 -1.38 -6.13 14.52
N PHE A 210 -2.41 -6.73 15.11
CA PHE A 210 -3.33 -6.02 16.02
C PHE A 210 -2.69 -5.66 17.37
N GLU A 211 -1.72 -6.45 17.84
CA GLU A 211 -1.01 -6.20 19.10
C GLU A 211 0.23 -5.33 18.93
N VAL A 212 0.74 -5.21 17.69
CA VAL A 212 2.04 -4.60 17.43
C VAL A 212 1.99 -3.07 17.39
N GLU A 213 0.81 -2.48 17.19
CA GLU A 213 0.62 -1.04 17.01
C GLU A 213 1.22 -0.24 18.18
N ALA A 214 0.75 -0.52 19.40
CA ALA A 214 1.29 0.09 20.61
C ALA A 214 2.77 -0.30 20.85
N TYR A 215 3.15 -1.52 20.49
CA TYR A 215 4.52 -2.03 20.68
C TYR A 215 5.55 -1.27 19.82
N LEU A 216 5.19 -0.95 18.57
CA LEU A 216 5.99 -0.14 17.65
C LEU A 216 6.03 1.32 18.12
N GLY A 217 4.88 1.89 18.49
CA GLY A 217 4.79 3.28 18.94
C GLY A 217 5.69 3.58 20.14
N GLU A 218 5.65 2.69 21.13
CA GLU A 218 6.46 2.77 22.35
C GLU A 218 7.94 2.34 22.17
N GLN A 219 8.33 1.87 20.97
CA GLN A 219 9.68 1.40 20.67
C GLN A 219 10.21 0.38 21.70
N ARG A 220 9.36 -0.59 22.05
CA ARG A 220 9.72 -1.64 23.02
C ARG A 220 10.85 -2.54 22.49
N LYS A 221 11.38 -3.40 23.35
CA LYS A 221 12.50 -4.32 23.05
C LYS A 221 12.29 -5.06 21.72
N GLY A 222 13.30 -5.01 20.84
CA GLY A 222 13.25 -5.65 19.52
C GLY A 222 12.67 -4.78 18.40
N VAL A 223 12.28 -3.55 18.71
CA VAL A 223 12.03 -2.48 17.73
C VAL A 223 13.28 -1.63 17.61
N TYR A 224 13.73 -1.42 16.38
CA TYR A 224 14.91 -0.65 16.04
C TYR A 224 14.51 0.56 15.19
N CYS A 225 15.16 1.69 15.43
CA CYS A 225 14.96 2.90 14.66
C CYS A 225 16.06 3.03 13.61
N GLY A 226 15.67 3.20 12.35
CA GLY A 226 16.55 3.39 11.21
C GLY A 226 16.16 4.62 10.39
N ARG A 227 16.78 4.74 9.22
CA ARG A 227 16.45 5.76 8.22
C ARG A 227 16.01 5.11 6.93
N PHE A 228 15.20 5.84 6.17
CA PHE A 228 14.78 5.39 4.86
C PHE A 228 14.88 6.53 3.84
N HIS A 229 14.99 6.14 2.58
CA HIS A 229 14.78 7.05 1.46
C HIS A 229 14.24 6.28 0.26
N VAL A 230 13.51 7.00 -0.58
CA VAL A 230 12.87 6.49 -1.80
C VAL A 230 13.67 7.01 -2.99
N HIS A 231 14.24 6.07 -3.72
CA HIS A 231 14.94 6.31 -4.98
C HIS A 231 14.17 5.63 -6.12
N GLN A 232 13.65 6.43 -7.04
CA GLN A 232 12.74 5.94 -8.08
C GLN A 232 11.58 5.17 -7.44
N ASP A 233 11.40 3.89 -7.78
CA ASP A 233 10.33 3.02 -7.26
C ASP A 233 10.79 2.13 -6.09
N GLU A 234 11.99 2.38 -5.55
CA GLU A 234 12.58 1.55 -4.50
C GLU A 234 12.77 2.35 -3.21
N VAL A 235 12.45 1.72 -2.09
CA VAL A 235 12.76 2.18 -0.74
C VAL A 235 14.03 1.49 -0.29
N VAL A 236 15.01 2.30 0.08
CA VAL A 236 16.20 1.83 0.78
C VAL A 236 16.03 2.13 2.25
N VAL A 237 16.12 1.10 3.07
CA VAL A 237 15.98 1.18 4.53
C VAL A 237 17.28 0.71 5.17
N THR A 238 17.83 1.52 6.07
CA THR A 238 19.03 1.20 6.83
C THR A 238 18.71 1.29 8.32
N VAL A 239 18.86 0.17 9.01
CA VAL A 239 18.52 0.02 10.43
C VAL A 239 19.74 -0.43 11.20
N PRO A 240 20.30 0.42 12.08
CA PRO A 240 21.32 0.00 13.02
C PRO A 240 20.69 -0.88 14.10
N THR A 241 21.17 -2.11 14.21
CA THR A 241 20.86 -3.01 15.32
C THR A 241 22.00 -3.00 16.34
N HIS A 242 21.88 -3.74 17.43
CA HIS A 242 22.91 -3.79 18.47
C HIS A 242 24.27 -4.30 17.98
N CYS A 243 24.28 -5.15 16.94
CA CYS A 243 25.51 -5.77 16.44
C CYS A 243 25.84 -5.38 15.01
N ASN A 244 24.84 -5.20 14.15
CA ASN A 244 25.03 -5.02 12.71
C ASN A 244 24.11 -3.92 12.16
N ASN A 245 24.45 -3.37 11.00
CA ASN A 245 23.54 -2.52 10.22
C ASN A 245 22.78 -3.37 9.21
N VAL A 246 21.48 -3.48 9.40
CA VAL A 246 20.61 -4.24 8.49
C VAL A 246 20.06 -3.30 7.43
N ASN A 247 20.24 -3.68 6.17
CA ASN A 247 19.83 -2.92 5.01
C ASN A 247 18.79 -3.70 4.21
N PHE A 248 17.76 -3.00 3.76
CA PHE A 248 16.70 -3.55 2.93
C PHE A 248 16.52 -2.68 1.69
N ARG A 249 16.34 -3.34 0.54
CA ARG A 249 15.85 -2.70 -0.68
C ARG A 249 14.48 -3.28 -1.01
N LEU A 250 13.48 -2.42 -0.98
CA LEU A 250 12.07 -2.76 -1.10
C LEU A 250 11.49 -2.05 -2.33
N GLN A 251 10.90 -2.78 -3.28
CA GLN A 251 10.22 -2.19 -4.42
C GLN A 251 8.79 -1.77 -4.05
N ILE A 252 8.43 -0.51 -4.30
CA ILE A 252 7.07 0.00 -4.12
C ILE A 252 6.22 -0.44 -5.30
N THR A 253 5.15 -1.16 -5.03
CA THR A 253 4.23 -1.57 -6.09
C THR A 253 3.19 -0.48 -6.39
N GLN A 254 3.07 -0.13 -7.67
CA GLN A 254 2.14 0.88 -8.17
C GLN A 254 1.00 0.25 -9.02
N ARG A 255 0.35 -0.80 -8.50
CA ARG A 255 -0.80 -1.39 -9.21
C ARG A 255 -1.99 -0.42 -9.25
N LYS A 256 -2.85 -0.54 -10.28
CA LYS A 256 -4.02 0.34 -10.48
C LYS A 256 -4.95 0.42 -9.26
N ARG A 257 -5.09 -0.67 -8.49
CA ARG A 257 -5.89 -0.75 -7.26
C ARG A 257 -4.96 -0.90 -6.06
N GLY A 258 -4.92 0.11 -5.18
CA GLY A 258 -4.09 0.11 -3.98
C GLY A 258 -2.62 0.48 -4.21
N ARG A 259 -2.36 1.67 -4.77
CA ARG A 259 -0.98 2.19 -4.92
C ARG A 259 -0.30 2.36 -3.57
N ASN A 260 0.98 2.01 -3.52
CA ASN A 260 1.83 2.15 -2.34
C ASN A 260 1.37 1.30 -1.14
N VAL A 261 0.52 0.28 -1.37
CA VAL A 261 -0.02 -0.62 -0.32
C VAL A 261 0.84 -1.85 -0.14
N LYS A 262 1.70 -2.18 -1.11
CA LYS A 262 2.57 -3.35 -1.06
C LYS A 262 4.01 -2.99 -1.38
N LEU A 263 4.92 -3.54 -0.58
CA LEU A 263 6.36 -3.49 -0.79
C LEU A 263 6.88 -4.90 -1.08
N ILE A 264 7.76 -5.05 -2.06
CA ILE A 264 8.37 -6.34 -2.40
C ILE A 264 9.83 -6.29 -1.98
N LEU A 265 10.28 -7.25 -1.17
CA LEU A 265 11.67 -7.34 -0.75
C LEU A 265 12.53 -7.84 -1.90
N LYS A 266 13.44 -6.98 -2.37
CA LYS A 266 14.42 -7.32 -3.42
C LYS A 266 15.73 -7.75 -2.81
N GLU A 267 16.27 -6.95 -1.91
CA GLU A 267 17.54 -7.23 -1.24
C GLU A 267 17.40 -7.09 0.27
N HIS A 268 18.04 -8.00 1.00
CA HIS A 268 18.19 -7.95 2.45
C HIS A 268 19.61 -8.38 2.78
N PHE A 269 20.39 -7.49 3.40
CA PHE A 269 21.74 -7.80 3.82
C PHE A 269 22.10 -7.09 5.13
N ALA A 270 22.99 -7.68 5.90
CA ALA A 270 23.54 -7.09 7.10
C ALA A 270 25.03 -6.78 6.92
N SER A 271 25.41 -5.55 7.21
CA SER A 271 26.80 -5.10 7.29
C SER A 271 27.25 -5.15 8.74
N SER A 272 28.40 -5.78 8.99
CA SER A 272 28.99 -5.86 10.33
C SER A 272 29.48 -4.49 10.84
N GLU A 273 29.98 -3.64 9.94
CA GLU A 273 30.45 -2.30 10.28
C GLU A 273 29.53 -1.22 9.70
N PRO A 274 29.40 -0.06 10.38
CA PRO A 274 28.53 1.01 9.94
C PRO A 274 29.02 1.72 8.68
N ASP A 275 30.32 1.73 8.43
CA ASP A 275 30.95 2.38 7.28
C ASP A 275 30.88 1.52 6.00
N GLY A 276 30.30 0.31 6.08
CA GLY A 276 30.17 -0.61 4.96
C GLY A 276 31.47 -1.33 4.57
N THR A 277 32.55 -1.13 5.33
CA THR A 277 33.86 -1.76 5.16
C THR A 277 33.95 -3.18 5.69
N GLY A 278 33.00 -3.57 6.54
CA GLY A 278 32.92 -4.90 7.14
C GLY A 278 32.34 -5.98 6.21
N TRP A 279 32.29 -7.21 6.72
CA TRP A 279 31.64 -8.34 6.06
C TRP A 279 30.15 -8.07 5.84
N ILE A 280 29.69 -8.38 4.62
CA ILE A 280 28.29 -8.28 4.21
C ILE A 280 27.69 -9.68 4.16
N THR A 281 26.62 -9.89 4.92
CA THR A 281 25.85 -11.13 4.89
C THR A 281 24.56 -10.90 4.12
N TYR A 282 24.38 -11.61 3.01
CA TYR A 282 23.15 -11.57 2.23
C TYR A 282 22.16 -12.62 2.76
N TYR A 283 20.90 -12.23 2.85
CA TYR A 283 19.81 -13.12 3.21
C TYR A 283 18.95 -13.37 1.98
N ASP A 284 18.43 -14.59 1.87
CA ASP A 284 17.43 -14.91 0.85
C ASP A 284 16.16 -14.10 1.10
N THR A 285 15.70 -13.43 0.06
CA THR A 285 14.54 -12.54 0.11
C THR A 285 13.28 -13.20 -0.41
N ALA A 286 13.37 -14.31 -1.14
CA ALA A 286 12.24 -15.06 -1.72
C ALA A 286 11.12 -14.19 -2.34
N GLU A 287 11.46 -12.98 -2.81
CA GLU A 287 10.52 -11.92 -3.22
C GLU A 287 9.36 -11.69 -2.23
N GLU A 288 9.67 -11.75 -0.93
CA GLU A 288 8.71 -11.59 0.15
C GLU A 288 7.90 -10.28 0.01
N GLU A 289 6.57 -10.39 0.13
CA GLU A 289 5.65 -9.28 -0.03
C GLU A 289 5.15 -8.76 1.31
N PHE A 290 5.36 -7.46 1.55
CA PHE A 290 4.85 -6.75 2.72
C PHE A 290 3.54 -6.06 2.39
N TYR A 291 2.56 -6.21 3.28
CA TYR A 291 1.22 -5.64 3.16
C TYR A 291 1.06 -4.45 4.10
N TYR A 292 0.49 -3.37 3.59
CA TYR A 292 0.16 -2.21 4.42
C TYR A 292 -1.04 -2.50 5.31
N TYR A 293 -0.88 -2.20 6.59
CA TYR A 293 -1.93 -2.16 7.59
C TYR A 293 -2.11 -0.72 8.05
N ARG A 294 -3.31 -0.19 7.90
CA ARG A 294 -3.66 1.14 8.42
C ARG A 294 -3.83 1.03 9.93
N SER A 295 -3.13 1.89 10.64
CA SER A 295 -3.29 2.05 12.09
C SER A 295 -3.80 3.46 12.35
N CYS A 296 -4.67 3.61 13.34
CA CYS A 296 -5.26 4.90 13.70
C CYS A 296 -4.45 5.63 14.77
N CYS A 297 -3.50 4.96 15.43
CA CYS A 297 -2.85 5.43 16.66
C CYS A 297 -1.32 5.55 16.57
N LEU A 298 -0.70 5.40 15.39
CA LEU A 298 0.75 5.48 15.18
C LEU A 298 1.21 6.80 14.54
#